data_AF-A0A2S5TD24-F1
#
_entry.id   AF-A0A2S5TD24-F1
#
_cell.length_a   1.000
_cell.length_b   1.000
_cell.length_c   1.000
_cell.angle_alpha   90.00
_cell.angle_beta   90.00
_cell.angle_gamma   90.00
#
_symmetry.space_group_name_H-M   'P 1'
#
loop_
_entity.id
_entity.type
_entity.pdbx_description
1 polymer ?
#
loop_
_entity_poly.entity_id
_entity_poly.type
_entity_poly.pdbx_seq_one_letter_code
_entity_poly.pdbx_strand_id
1 'polypeptide(L)'
;MTTTRHFVLTPEGGIREFSTEQAALIAAGTRSVPELADLRVRYLQLTLDDSADSGELKVQTAGASIVFDGDGRLREAGPPSDAEQISRFEHDTVVQWALKNIPTVAPTFH
;
A
#
# COMPACT_ATOMS: atom_id res chain seq x y z
N MET A 1 -14.77 -11.55 -2.03
CA MET A 1 -14.65 -10.48 -1.01
C MET A 1 -13.46 -9.62 -1.40
N THR A 2 -13.64 -8.30 -1.46
CA THR A 2 -12.58 -7.38 -1.89
C THR A 2 -11.98 -6.68 -0.68
N THR A 3 -10.66 -6.76 -0.53
CA THR A 3 -9.91 -6.14 0.59
C THR A 3 -8.87 -5.18 0.03
N THR A 4 -8.81 -3.96 0.55
CA THR A 4 -7.80 -2.97 0.15
C THR A 4 -6.84 -2.69 1.30
N ARG A 5 -5.53 -2.75 1.01
CA ARG A 5 -4.44 -2.49 1.93
C ARG A 5 -3.60 -1.32 1.41
N HIS A 6 -3.10 -0.50 2.32
CA HIS A 6 -2.42 0.74 1.99
C HIS A 6 -1.01 0.69 2.54
N PHE A 7 -0.02 0.93 1.69
CA PHE A 7 1.38 0.86 2.07
C PHE A 7 2.11 2.16 1.74
N VAL A 8 3.04 2.53 2.61
CA VAL A 8 3.99 3.62 2.39
C VAL A 8 5.40 3.06 2.43
N LEU A 9 6.17 3.36 1.40
CA LEU A 9 7.60 3.05 1.30
C LEU A 9 8.40 4.33 1.57
N THR A 10 9.15 4.34 2.66
CA THR A 10 9.98 5.48 3.04
C THR A 10 11.30 5.49 2.26
N PRO A 11 11.96 6.65 2.13
CA PRO A 11 13.25 6.77 1.44
C PRO A 11 14.35 5.91 2.07
N GLU A 12 14.30 5.68 3.39
CA GLU A 12 15.24 4.78 4.08
C GLU A 12 14.95 3.28 3.88
N GLY A 13 13.97 2.93 3.03
CA GLY A 13 13.62 1.54 2.72
C GLY A 13 12.66 0.88 3.71
N GLY A 14 12.03 1.66 4.58
CA GLY A 14 10.98 1.17 5.47
C GLY A 14 9.67 0.94 4.71
N ILE A 15 8.92 -0.11 5.08
CA ILE A 15 7.56 -0.36 4.59
C ILE A 15 6.60 -0.25 5.77
N ARG A 16 5.59 0.60 5.63
CA ARG A 16 4.53 0.78 6.62
C ARG A 16 3.18 0.45 6.02
N GLU A 17 2.36 -0.24 6.79
CA GLU A 17 0.99 -0.58 6.40
C GLU A 17 -0.02 0.26 7.19
N PHE A 18 -1.06 0.71 6.50
CA PHE A 18 -2.22 1.39 7.06
C PHE A 18 -3.49 0.63 6.66
N SER A 19 -4.45 0.57 7.60
CA SER A 19 -5.80 0.11 7.27
C SER A 19 -6.51 1.09 6.36
N THR A 20 -7.59 0.67 5.69
CA THR A 20 -8.41 1.56 4.86
C THR A 20 -8.92 2.78 5.62
N GLU A 21 -9.34 2.60 6.87
CA GLU A 21 -9.79 3.69 7.73
C GLU A 21 -8.65 4.67 8.07
N GLN A 22 -7.47 4.15 8.43
CA GLN A 22 -6.31 4.98 8.72
C GLN A 22 -5.88 5.78 7.48
N ALA A 23 -5.81 5.12 6.32
CA ALA A 23 -5.47 5.75 5.06
C ALA A 23 -6.47 6.86 4.69
N ALA A 24 -7.78 6.63 4.90
CA ALA A 24 -8.81 7.64 4.67
C ALA A 24 -8.63 8.86 5.59
N LEU A 25 -8.35 8.66 6.89
CA LEU A 25 -8.12 9.74 7.84
C LEU A 25 -6.85 10.56 7.52
N ILE A 26 -5.79 9.88 7.04
CA ILE A 26 -4.55 10.54 6.58
C ILE A 26 -4.82 11.32 5.30
N ALA A 27 -5.53 10.72 4.33
CA ALA A 27 -5.90 11.37 3.08
C ALA A 27 -6.78 12.61 3.29
N ALA A 28 -7.64 12.59 4.30
CA ALA A 28 -8.46 13.73 4.71
C ALA A 28 -7.67 14.78 5.53
N GLY A 29 -6.38 14.58 5.80
CA GLY A 29 -5.55 15.45 6.64
C GLY A 29 -5.96 15.49 8.12
N THR A 30 -6.91 14.63 8.53
CA THR A 30 -7.48 14.58 9.88
C THR A 30 -6.56 13.85 10.85
N ARG A 31 -5.79 12.87 10.35
CA ARG A 31 -4.75 12.16 11.09
C ARG A 31 -3.37 12.58 10.59
N SER A 32 -2.52 13.05 11.50
CA SER A 32 -1.10 13.26 11.22
C SER A 32 -0.30 11.98 11.44
N VAL A 33 0.82 11.89 10.72
CA VAL A 33 1.84 10.85 10.82
C VAL A 33 3.19 11.55 11.04
N PRO A 34 3.54 11.95 12.27
CA PRO A 34 4.74 12.74 12.56
C PRO A 34 6.05 12.11 12.09
N GLU A 35 6.09 10.78 12.04
CA GLU A 35 7.24 10.00 11.54
C GLU A 35 7.52 10.22 10.04
N LEU A 36 6.53 10.73 9.30
CA LEU A 36 6.66 11.06 7.88
C LEU A 36 6.75 12.57 7.66
N ALA A 37 6.90 13.37 8.71
CA ALA A 37 6.97 14.82 8.60
C ALA A 37 8.11 15.27 7.67
N ASP A 38 7.80 16.24 6.80
CA ASP A 38 8.69 16.77 5.75
C ASP A 38 9.21 15.71 4.76
N LEU A 39 8.59 14.52 4.71
CA LEU A 39 8.98 13.48 3.77
C LEU A 39 8.07 13.43 2.54
N ARG A 40 8.72 13.16 1.41
CA ARG A 40 8.08 12.65 0.20
C ARG A 40 8.28 11.14 0.17
N VAL A 41 7.18 10.40 0.10
CA VAL A 41 7.14 8.95 0.21
C VAL A 41 6.38 8.33 -0.95
N ARG A 42 6.71 7.08 -1.25
CA ARG A 42 6.01 6.31 -2.27
C ARG A 42 4.85 5.57 -1.62
N TYR A 43 3.69 5.64 -2.23
CA TYR A 43 2.48 5.00 -1.76
C TYR A 43 2.07 3.87 -2.70
N LEU A 44 1.66 2.75 -2.13
CA LEU A 44 1.11 1.62 -2.86
C LEU A 44 -0.22 1.20 -2.25
N GLN A 45 -1.27 1.26 -3.05
CA GLN A 45 -2.53 0.60 -2.74
C GLN A 45 -2.53 -0.80 -3.34
N LEU A 46 -2.94 -1.78 -2.55
CA LEU A 46 -3.12 -3.15 -3.01
C LEU A 46 -4.57 -3.57 -2.76
N THR A 47 -5.27 -3.92 -3.82
CA THR A 47 -6.64 -4.43 -3.78
C THR A 47 -6.61 -5.92 -4.11
N LEU A 48 -7.03 -6.73 -3.15
CA LEU A 48 -7.23 -8.17 -3.27
C LEU A 48 -8.70 -8.42 -3.56
N ASP A 49 -9.00 -9.15 -4.63
CA ASP A 49 -10.34 -9.63 -4.91
C ASP A 49 -10.34 -11.16 -4.87
N ASP A 50 -10.88 -11.69 -3.77
CA ASP A 50 -11.08 -13.12 -3.53
C ASP A 50 -12.56 -13.48 -3.80
N SER A 51 -12.94 -13.38 -5.07
CA SER A 51 -14.29 -13.75 -5.51
C SER A 51 -14.35 -15.25 -5.75
N ALA A 52 -15.18 -15.95 -4.96
CA ALA A 52 -15.30 -17.41 -4.97
C ALA A 52 -15.66 -18.00 -6.35
N ASP A 53 -16.25 -17.20 -7.24
CA ASP A 53 -16.67 -17.63 -8.58
C ASP A 53 -15.49 -17.86 -9.56
N SER A 54 -14.31 -17.30 -9.32
CA SER A 54 -13.17 -17.46 -10.25
C SER A 54 -12.14 -18.51 -9.82
N GLY A 55 -12.14 -18.95 -8.55
CA GLY A 55 -11.07 -19.82 -8.03
C GLY A 55 -9.66 -19.19 -8.02
N GLU A 56 -9.53 -17.94 -8.47
CA GLU A 56 -8.30 -17.17 -8.60
C GLU A 56 -8.37 -15.91 -7.74
N LEU A 57 -7.33 -15.67 -6.95
CA LEU A 57 -7.14 -14.42 -6.21
C LEU A 57 -6.61 -13.35 -7.18
N LYS A 58 -7.38 -12.30 -7.42
CA LYS A 58 -6.93 -11.17 -8.24
C LYS A 58 -6.25 -10.12 -7.38
N VAL A 59 -5.06 -9.71 -7.80
CA VAL A 59 -4.29 -8.64 -7.15
C VAL A 59 -4.20 -7.44 -8.08
N GLN A 60 -4.68 -6.29 -7.62
CA GLN A 60 -4.54 -5.02 -8.33
C GLN A 60 -3.71 -4.06 -7.47
N THR A 61 -2.85 -3.28 -8.12
CA THR A 61 -1.99 -2.32 -7.43
C THR A 61 -2.05 -0.95 -8.08
N ALA A 62 -2.09 0.10 -7.27
CA ALA A 62 -1.99 1.49 -7.70
C ALA A 62 -0.91 2.22 -6.92
N GLY A 63 0.00 2.89 -7.63
CA GLY A 63 1.10 3.65 -7.04
C GLY A 63 0.85 5.17 -7.08
N ALA A 64 1.28 5.89 -6.05
CA ALA A 64 1.32 7.35 -6.01
C ALA A 64 2.59 7.84 -5.31
N SER A 65 2.94 9.10 -5.47
CA SER A 65 3.88 9.80 -4.60
C SER A 65 3.12 10.78 -3.71
N ILE A 66 3.48 10.80 -2.43
CA ILE A 66 2.80 11.53 -1.38
C ILE A 66 3.80 12.40 -0.65
N VAL A 67 3.45 13.67 -0.40
CA VAL A 67 4.24 14.62 0.39
C VAL A 67 3.51 14.93 1.68
N PHE A 68 4.23 14.82 2.79
CA PHE A 68 3.78 15.25 4.10
C PHE A 68 4.39 16.61 4.45
N ASP A 69 3.66 17.44 5.21
CA ASP A 69 4.18 18.68 5.79
C ASP A 69 4.98 18.42 7.08
N GLY A 70 5.51 19.48 7.70
CA GLY A 70 6.32 19.40 8.92
C GLY A 70 5.55 18.92 10.17
N ASP A 71 4.22 18.88 10.13
CA ASP A 71 3.38 18.29 11.19
C ASP A 71 3.01 16.82 10.88
N GLY A 72 3.49 16.29 9.74
CA GLY A 72 3.17 14.95 9.27
C GLY A 72 1.75 14.82 8.70
N ARG A 73 1.12 15.91 8.24
CA ARG A 73 -0.16 15.84 7.52
C ARG A 73 0.07 15.73 6.02
N LEU A 74 -0.87 15.08 5.34
CA LEU A 74 -0.85 14.99 3.89
C LEU A 74 -0.93 16.40 3.29
N ARG A 75 0.10 16.79 2.53
CA ARG A 75 0.17 18.07 1.82
C ARG A 75 -0.16 17.92 0.34
N GLU A 76 0.36 16.88 -0.30
CA GLU A 76 0.21 16.65 -1.74
C GLU A 76 0.17 15.15 -2.04
N ALA A 77 -0.66 14.75 -3.00
CA ALA A 77 -0.64 13.43 -3.60
C ALA A 77 -0.66 13.57 -5.12
N GLY A 78 0.26 12.90 -5.79
CA GLY A 78 0.43 13.00 -7.24
C GLY A 78 0.98 11.71 -7.85
N PRO A 79 1.07 11.65 -9.19
CA PRO A 79 1.72 10.53 -9.85
C PRO A 79 3.18 10.44 -9.40
N PRO A 80 3.74 9.22 -9.26
CA PRO A 80 5.16 9.06 -9.03
C PRO A 80 5.93 9.55 -10.26
N SER A 81 7.04 10.25 -10.04
CA SER A 81 8.03 10.50 -11.10
C SER A 81 8.77 9.22 -11.46
N ASP A 82 9.56 9.22 -12.54
CA ASP A 82 10.32 8.04 -12.97
C ASP A 82 11.29 7.51 -11.90
N ALA A 83 11.86 8.40 -11.08
CA ALA A 83 12.71 8.03 -9.94
C ALA A 83 11.93 7.45 -8.75
N GLU A 84 10.60 7.62 -8.75
CA GLU A 84 9.69 7.20 -7.69
C GLU A 84 8.82 6.00 -8.10
N GLN A 85 9.02 5.48 -9.31
CA GLN A 85 8.37 4.26 -9.74
C GLN A 85 8.75 3.13 -8.77
N ILE A 86 7.73 2.45 -8.28
CA ILE A 86 7.90 1.29 -7.41
C ILE A 86 8.51 0.19 -8.27
N SER A 87 9.69 -0.28 -7.88
CA SER A 87 10.37 -1.34 -8.62
C SER A 87 9.58 -2.65 -8.55
N ARG A 88 9.82 -3.54 -9.50
CA ARG A 88 9.20 -4.88 -9.49
C ARG A 88 9.49 -5.64 -8.19
N PHE A 89 10.69 -5.48 -7.63
CA PHE A 89 11.06 -6.11 -6.37
C PHE A 89 10.23 -5.59 -5.19
N GLU A 90 10.04 -4.29 -5.10
CA GLU A 90 9.24 -3.67 -4.05
C GLU A 90 7.77 -4.04 -4.18
N HIS A 91 7.28 -4.06 -5.43
CA HIS A 91 5.94 -4.56 -5.76
C HIS A 91 5.76 -6.01 -5.30
N ASP A 92 6.65 -6.91 -5.72
CA ASP A 92 6.62 -8.33 -5.35
C ASP A 92 6.70 -8.51 -3.83
N THR A 93 7.54 -7.72 -3.14
CA THR A 93 7.68 -7.76 -1.68
C THR A 93 6.39 -7.36 -0.98
N VAL A 94 5.73 -6.28 -1.40
CA VAL A 94 4.45 -5.85 -0.80
C VAL A 94 3.34 -6.83 -1.11
N VAL A 95 3.30 -7.40 -2.32
CA VAL A 95 2.33 -8.45 -2.66
C VAL A 95 2.53 -9.67 -1.76
N GLN A 96 3.74 -10.20 -1.64
CA GLN A 96 4.02 -11.34 -0.76
C GLN A 96 3.70 -11.03 0.71
N TRP A 97 4.03 -9.82 1.17
CA TRP A 97 3.65 -9.36 2.51
C TRP A 97 2.13 -9.33 2.71
N ALA A 98 1.40 -8.86 1.70
CA ALA A 98 -0.05 -8.81 1.73
C ALA A 98 -0.69 -10.21 1.74
N LEU A 99 -0.06 -11.18 1.09
CA LEU A 99 -0.54 -12.56 1.01
C LEU A 99 -0.16 -13.40 2.24
N LYS A 100 0.83 -12.99 3.04
CA LYS A 100 1.39 -13.76 4.17
C LYS A 100 0.36 -14.28 5.18
N ASN A 101 -0.76 -13.59 5.36
CA ASN A 101 -1.80 -13.95 6.32
C ASN A 101 -3.08 -14.50 5.67
N ILE A 102 -3.11 -14.65 4.34
CA ILE A 102 -4.19 -15.37 3.67
C ILE A 102 -3.90 -16.85 3.92
N PRO A 103 -4.80 -17.60 4.59
CA PRO A 103 -4.60 -19.02 4.78
C PRO A 103 -4.43 -19.64 3.39
N THR A 104 -3.23 -20.18 3.12
CA THR A 104 -2.99 -21.02 1.97
C THR A 104 -3.99 -22.16 2.09
N VAL A 105 -5.04 -22.13 1.26
CA VAL A 105 -5.82 -23.33 1.00
C VAL A 105 -4.79 -24.38 0.63
N ALA A 106 -4.65 -25.40 1.48
CA ALA A 106 -3.66 -26.44 1.28
C ALA A 106 -3.83 -26.96 -0.17
N PRO A 107 -2.74 -27.07 -0.96
CA PRO A 107 -2.85 -27.60 -2.31
C PRO A 107 -3.47 -29.00 -2.19
N THR A 108 -4.70 -29.14 -2.70
CA THR A 108 -5.36 -30.43 -2.77
C THR A 108 -4.81 -31.09 -4.04
N PHE A 109 -3.84 -31.99 -3.87
CA PHE A 109 -3.38 -32.83 -4.97
C PHE A 109 -4.46 -33.90 -5.21
N HIS A 110 -5.04 -33.91 -6.41
CA HIS A 110 -5.86 -35.00 -6.94
C HIS A 110 -5.01 -35.97 -7.74
#